data_AF-A0A059WVL9-F1
#
_entry.id   AF-A0A059WVL9-F1
#
_cell.length_a   1.000
_cell.length_b   1.000
_cell.length_c   1.000
_cell.angle_alpha   90.00
_cell.angle_beta   90.00
_cell.angle_gamma   90.00
#
_symmetry.space_group_name_H-M   'P 1'
#
loop_
_entity.id
_entity.type
_entity.pdbx_description
1 polymer ?
#
loop_
_entity_poly.entity_id
_entity_poly.type
_entity_poly.pdbx_seq_one_letter_code
_entity_poly.pdbx_strand_id
1 'polypeptide(L)'
;MSVSNKTLTTVNDEKLHQLLGKFVSDFGAAFHAGMVVIGMELGLYKDLANEGPALPSELAARTGTNERYVREWLNSQAAGGYVEYDASEGRYFLSAEQAFTLADETSPAYMPGAFLLAISALRAVPKITERF
;
A
#
# COMPACT_ATOMS: atom_id res chain seq x y z
N MET A 1 -25.00 -45.57 -23.28
CA MET A 1 -24.01 -44.75 -23.99
C MET A 1 -24.35 -43.29 -23.72
N SER A 2 -23.45 -42.52 -23.07
CA SER A 2 -23.33 -41.04 -23.10
C SER A 2 -24.52 -40.19 -22.60
N VAL A 3 -24.44 -39.12 -21.79
CA VAL A 3 -23.39 -38.14 -21.39
C VAL A 3 -23.86 -37.56 -20.02
N SER A 4 -23.07 -37.69 -18.95
CA SER A 4 -22.22 -36.68 -18.31
C SER A 4 -22.92 -35.50 -17.59
N ASN A 5 -22.63 -35.46 -16.27
CA ASN A 5 -22.52 -34.31 -15.36
C ASN A 5 -23.55 -33.17 -15.44
N LYS A 6 -24.52 -33.23 -14.53
CA LYS A 6 -25.23 -32.03 -14.07
C LYS A 6 -25.24 -31.94 -12.55
N THR A 7 -24.06 -31.88 -11.95
CA THR A 7 -23.93 -31.28 -10.63
C THR A 7 -23.60 -29.81 -10.86
N LEU A 8 -24.63 -29.00 -11.10
CA LEU A 8 -24.53 -27.57 -10.79
C LEU A 8 -24.38 -27.52 -9.28
N THR A 9 -23.14 -27.46 -8.81
CA THR A 9 -22.78 -27.25 -7.41
C THR A 9 -23.46 -25.95 -6.98
N THR A 10 -24.48 -26.04 -6.14
CA THR A 10 -25.07 -24.87 -5.48
C THR A 10 -23.95 -24.11 -4.78
N VAL A 11 -23.79 -22.82 -5.08
CA VAL A 11 -22.79 -21.97 -4.43
C VAL A 11 -23.06 -21.99 -2.93
N ASN A 12 -22.00 -22.21 -2.14
CA ASN A 12 -22.07 -22.11 -0.69
C ASN A 12 -21.69 -20.68 -0.29
N ASP A 13 -22.63 -19.93 0.28
CA ASP A 13 -22.47 -18.51 0.59
C ASP A 13 -21.32 -18.23 1.56
N GLU A 14 -21.09 -19.11 2.53
CA GLU A 14 -19.98 -18.96 3.48
C GLU A 14 -18.62 -19.09 2.78
N LYS A 15 -18.45 -20.12 1.95
CA LYS A 15 -17.23 -20.31 1.14
C LYS A 15 -17.04 -19.19 0.12
N LEU A 16 -18.14 -18.66 -0.44
CA LEU A 16 -18.10 -17.50 -1.33
C LEU A 16 -17.58 -16.27 -0.60
N HIS A 17 -18.15 -15.92 0.55
CA HIS A 17 -17.71 -14.76 1.33
C HIS A 17 -16.25 -14.86 1.80
N GLN A 18 -15.80 -16.05 2.19
CA GLN A 18 -14.39 -16.28 2.53
C GLN A 18 -13.47 -16.01 1.33
N LEU A 19 -13.82 -16.54 0.15
CA LEU A 19 -13.04 -16.33 -1.06
C LEU A 19 -13.05 -14.86 -1.50
N LEU A 20 -14.20 -14.19 -1.41
CA LEU A 20 -14.33 -12.76 -1.74
C LEU A 20 -13.49 -11.90 -0.79
N GLY A 21 -13.50 -12.19 0.52
CA GLY A 21 -12.66 -11.49 1.49
C GLY A 21 -11.17 -11.64 1.18
N LYS A 22 -10.72 -12.86 0.88
CA LYS A 22 -9.33 -13.09 0.44
C LYS A 22 -9.00 -12.31 -0.84
N PHE A 23 -9.88 -12.35 -1.84
CA PHE A 23 -9.67 -11.68 -3.11
C PHE A 23 -9.53 -10.16 -2.94
N VAL A 24 -10.43 -9.54 -2.17
CA VAL A 24 -10.39 -8.10 -1.91
C VAL A 24 -9.14 -7.71 -1.11
N SER A 25 -8.73 -8.53 -0.14
CA SER A 25 -7.49 -8.32 0.61
C SER A 25 -6.26 -8.35 -0.29
N ASP A 26 -6.12 -9.39 -1.11
CA ASP A 26 -4.96 -9.54 -2.01
C ASP A 26 -4.94 -8.43 -3.08
N PHE A 27 -6.09 -8.10 -3.64
CA PHE A 27 -6.23 -7.02 -4.62
C PHE A 27 -5.86 -5.66 -4.00
N GLY A 28 -6.37 -5.36 -2.81
CA GLY A 28 -6.04 -4.14 -2.08
C GLY A 28 -4.54 -4.04 -1.79
N ALA A 29 -3.94 -5.13 -1.30
CA ALA A 29 -2.50 -5.19 -1.02
C ALA A 29 -1.65 -4.95 -2.26
N ALA A 30 -2.03 -5.51 -3.42
CA ALA A 30 -1.32 -5.34 -4.68
C ALA A 30 -1.29 -3.86 -5.14
N PHE A 31 -2.41 -3.15 -5.02
CA PHE A 31 -2.45 -1.72 -5.34
C PHE A 31 -1.73 -0.86 -4.29
N HIS A 32 -1.86 -1.22 -3.02
CA HIS A 32 -1.23 -0.51 -1.92
C HIS A 32 0.30 -0.57 -1.99
N ALA A 33 0.88 -1.66 -2.52
CA ALA A 33 2.32 -1.77 -2.77
C ALA A 33 2.88 -0.58 -3.55
N GLY A 34 2.17 -0.13 -4.60
CA GLY A 34 2.56 1.05 -5.37
C GLY A 34 2.55 2.33 -4.54
N MET A 35 1.58 2.46 -3.63
CA MET A 35 1.45 3.63 -2.75
C MET A 35 2.57 3.72 -1.71
N VAL A 36 3.02 2.58 -1.19
CA VAL A 36 4.21 2.51 -0.31
C VAL A 36 5.47 2.97 -1.06
N VAL A 37 5.67 2.47 -2.29
CA VAL A 37 6.84 2.86 -3.10
C VAL A 37 6.80 4.35 -3.45
N ILE A 38 5.63 4.91 -3.79
CA ILE A 38 5.48 6.36 -4.01
C ILE A 38 5.90 7.15 -2.77
N GLY A 39 5.45 6.75 -1.58
CA GLY A 39 5.81 7.43 -0.32
C GLY A 39 7.30 7.38 -0.02
N MET A 40 7.95 6.25 -0.28
CA MET A 40 9.40 6.07 -0.15
C MET A 40 10.17 6.96 -1.13
N GLU A 41 9.87 6.87 -2.43
CA GLU A 41 10.59 7.58 -3.50
C GLU A 41 10.45 9.10 -3.39
N LEU A 42 9.28 9.58 -2.97
CA LEU A 42 9.03 11.01 -2.77
C LEU A 42 9.46 11.52 -1.39
N GLY A 43 9.98 10.65 -0.51
CA GLY A 43 10.43 11.01 0.83
C GLY A 43 9.31 11.40 1.79
N LEU A 44 8.05 11.05 1.51
CA LEU A 44 6.89 11.45 2.32
C LEU A 44 6.93 10.84 3.72
N TYR A 45 7.31 9.57 3.85
CA TYR A 45 7.45 8.92 5.16
C TYR A 45 8.60 9.52 5.99
N LYS A 46 9.74 9.80 5.34
CA LYS A 46 10.89 10.44 5.99
C LYS A 46 10.55 11.83 6.52
N ASP A 47 9.82 12.61 5.73
CA ASP A 47 9.36 13.93 6.14
C ASP A 47 8.44 13.87 7.36
N LEU A 48 7.43 12.99 7.35
CA LEU A 48 6.54 12.79 8.51
C LEU A 48 7.29 12.31 9.76
N ALA A 49 8.32 11.48 9.61
CA ALA A 49 9.13 10.98 10.72
C ALA A 49 10.05 12.07 11.32
N ASN A 50 10.67 12.90 10.46
CA ASN A 50 11.67 13.87 10.89
C ASN A 50 11.07 15.21 11.33
N GLU A 51 10.04 15.66 10.62
CA GLU A 51 9.43 16.99 10.79
C GLU A 51 8.07 16.92 11.53
N GLY A 52 7.61 15.71 11.84
CA GLY A 52 6.40 15.46 12.63
C GLY A 52 5.07 15.66 11.88
N PRO A 53 3.95 15.71 12.64
CA PRO A 53 2.59 15.73 12.11
C PRO A 53 2.33 16.88 11.12
N ALA A 54 1.67 16.59 10.00
CA ALA A 54 1.48 17.54 8.91
C ALA A 54 0.05 17.58 8.36
N LEU A 55 -0.37 18.77 7.95
CA LEU A 55 -1.45 18.94 6.98
C LEU A 55 -0.96 18.51 5.58
N PRO A 56 -1.86 18.09 4.67
CA PRO A 56 -1.48 17.76 3.30
C PRO A 56 -0.71 18.88 2.58
N SER A 57 -1.09 20.14 2.82
CA SER A 57 -0.42 21.31 2.24
C SER A 57 1.00 21.52 2.77
N GLU A 58 1.23 21.21 4.05
CA GLU A 58 2.54 21.35 4.68
C GLU A 58 3.49 20.27 4.18
N LEU A 59 3.06 19.00 4.18
CA LEU A 59 3.83 17.88 3.64
C LEU A 59 4.18 18.11 2.16
N ALA A 60 3.21 18.58 1.37
CA ALA A 60 3.44 18.90 -0.03
C ALA A 60 4.49 20.01 -0.23
N ALA A 61 4.42 21.07 0.59
CA ALA A 61 5.39 22.15 0.54
C ALA A 61 6.80 21.68 0.93
N ARG A 62 6.94 20.89 2.01
CA ARG A 62 8.24 20.37 2.48
C ARG A 62 8.89 19.42 1.48
N THR A 63 8.08 18.63 0.76
CA THR A 63 8.56 17.59 -0.16
C THR A 63 8.60 18.05 -1.63
N GLY A 64 8.19 19.28 -1.93
CA GLY A 64 8.16 19.80 -3.30
C GLY A 64 7.16 19.07 -4.20
N THR A 65 6.08 18.54 -3.62
CA THR A 65 5.06 17.74 -4.32
C THR A 65 3.74 18.51 -4.45
N ASN A 66 2.81 17.95 -5.21
CA ASN A 66 1.49 18.58 -5.41
C ASN A 66 0.53 18.22 -4.26
N GLU A 67 -0.01 19.25 -3.61
CA GLU A 67 -0.89 19.10 -2.44
C GLU A 67 -2.09 18.17 -2.69
N ARG A 68 -2.75 18.25 -3.86
CA ARG A 68 -3.92 17.42 -4.12
C ARG A 68 -3.55 15.94 -4.13
N TYR A 69 -2.42 15.58 -4.75
CA TYR A 69 -1.96 14.19 -4.79
C TYR A 69 -1.46 13.71 -3.42
N VAL A 70 -0.77 14.58 -2.66
CA VAL A 70 -0.37 14.28 -1.28
C VAL A 70 -1.57 14.01 -0.40
N ARG A 71 -2.64 14.79 -0.53
CA ARG A 71 -3.88 14.58 0.22
C ARG A 71 -4.50 13.20 -0.06
N GLU A 72 -4.63 12.81 -1.33
CA GLU A 72 -5.17 11.49 -1.66
C GLU A 72 -4.23 10.36 -1.21
N TRP A 73 -2.91 10.57 -1.31
CA TRP A 73 -1.93 9.62 -0.80
C TRP A 73 -2.06 9.45 0.73
N LEU A 74 -2.15 10.54 1.48
CA LEU A 74 -2.35 10.54 2.94
C LEU A 74 -3.65 9.83 3.33
N ASN A 75 -4.76 10.13 2.65
CA ASN A 75 -6.04 9.44 2.87
C ASN A 75 -5.91 7.93 2.66
N SER A 76 -5.21 7.52 1.60
CA SER A 76 -4.96 6.10 1.30
C SER A 76 -4.07 5.43 2.35
N GLN A 77 -3.00 6.09 2.81
CA GLN A 77 -2.12 5.55 3.85
C GLN A 77 -2.82 5.45 5.20
N ALA A 78 -3.66 6.43 5.54
CA ALA A 78 -4.46 6.42 6.76
C ALA A 78 -5.50 5.29 6.75
N ALA A 79 -6.23 5.13 5.64
CA ALA A 79 -7.15 4.02 5.48
C ALA A 79 -6.45 2.64 5.50
N GLY A 80 -5.20 2.59 5.05
CA GLY A 80 -4.36 1.38 5.07
C GLY A 80 -3.66 1.09 6.39
N GLY A 81 -3.66 2.02 7.35
CA GLY A 81 -2.95 1.88 8.64
C GLY A 81 -1.43 2.11 8.57
N TYR A 82 -0.93 2.75 7.51
CA TYR A 82 0.49 3.06 7.32
C TYR A 82 0.87 4.47 7.81
N VAL A 83 -0.14 5.32 8.00
CA VAL A 83 -0.04 6.68 8.55
C VAL A 83 -1.23 6.85 9.50
N GLU A 84 -1.05 7.57 10.60
CA GLU A 84 -2.15 7.93 11.50
C GLU A 84 -2.76 9.27 11.11
N TYR A 85 -4.04 9.45 11.44
CA TYR A 85 -4.78 10.70 11.21
C TYR A 85 -5.44 11.21 12.49
N ASP A 86 -5.09 12.43 12.90
CA ASP A 86 -5.76 13.17 13.96
C ASP A 86 -6.87 14.04 13.35
N ALA A 87 -8.13 13.65 13.60
CA ALA A 87 -9.29 14.36 13.09
C ALA A 87 -9.55 15.72 13.78
N SER A 88 -9.01 15.94 14.98
CA SER A 88 -9.20 17.19 15.72
C SER A 88 -8.34 18.32 15.14
N GLU A 89 -7.15 17.99 14.67
CA GLU A 89 -6.19 18.93 14.07
C GLU A 89 -6.14 18.83 12.55
N GLY A 90 -6.72 17.79 11.97
CA GLY A 90 -6.66 17.49 10.54
C GLY A 90 -5.27 17.06 10.06
N ARG A 91 -4.44 16.56 10.97
CA ARG A 91 -3.02 16.27 10.74
C ARG A 91 -2.75 14.78 10.60
N TYR A 92 -1.76 14.46 9.78
CA TYR A 92 -1.28 13.12 9.55
C TYR A 92 0.10 12.94 10.18
N PHE A 93 0.38 11.77 10.76
CA PHE A 93 1.64 11.51 11.45
C PHE A 93 2.01 10.03 11.40
N LEU A 94 3.22 9.70 11.82
CA LEU A 94 3.66 8.31 12.00
C LEU A 94 3.78 8.01 13.49
N SER A 95 3.31 6.84 13.90
CA SER A 95 3.72 6.24 15.17
C SER A 95 5.22 5.91 15.15
N ALA A 96 5.79 5.59 16.32
CA ALA A 96 7.18 5.15 16.39
C ALA A 96 7.44 3.87 15.57
N GLU A 97 6.50 2.92 15.60
CA GLU A 97 6.57 1.66 14.86
C GLU A 97 6.44 1.88 13.35
N GLN A 98 5.54 2.76 12.93
CA GLN A 98 5.40 3.14 11.51
C GLN A 98 6.67 3.85 11.03
N ALA A 99 7.22 4.80 11.78
CA ALA A 99 8.48 5.46 11.43
C ALA A 99 9.67 4.48 11.35
N PHE A 100 9.78 3.57 12.33
CA PHE A 100 10.83 2.54 12.38
C PHE A 100 10.77 1.56 11.20
N THR A 101 9.59 1.35 10.60
CA THR A 101 9.40 0.40 9.50
C THR A 101 9.36 1.07 8.12
N LEU A 102 8.95 2.34 8.04
CA LEU A 102 8.68 3.04 6.78
C LEU A 102 9.65 4.20 6.47
N ALA A 103 10.37 4.72 7.47
CA ALA A 103 11.21 5.92 7.30
C ALA A 103 12.68 5.71 7.72
N ASP A 104 12.95 4.85 8.70
CA ASP A 104 14.32 4.55 9.15
C ASP A 104 14.98 3.49 8.25
N GLU A 105 15.83 3.93 7.32
CA GLU A 105 16.57 3.04 6.42
C GLU A 105 17.65 2.19 7.11
N THR A 106 18.03 2.55 8.35
CA THR A 106 18.98 1.77 9.16
C THR A 106 18.30 0.69 9.99
N SER A 107 16.96 0.72 10.05
CA SER A 107 16.17 -0.27 10.75
C SER A 107 16.30 -1.66 10.10
N PRO A 108 16.50 -2.72 10.88
CA PRO A 108 16.43 -4.09 10.38
C PRO A 108 15.02 -4.48 9.89
N ALA A 109 14.01 -3.67 10.19
CA ALA A 109 12.64 -3.83 9.76
C ALA A 109 12.22 -2.75 8.74
N TYR A 110 13.15 -2.14 8.02
CA TYR A 110 12.81 -1.21 6.93
C TYR A 110 12.14 -1.95 5.76
N MET A 111 10.82 -1.81 5.63
CA MET A 111 9.98 -2.62 4.73
C MET A 111 9.70 -2.06 3.33
N PRO A 112 9.77 -0.74 3.03
CA PRO A 112 9.44 -0.22 1.70
C PRO A 112 10.19 -0.90 0.54
N GLY A 113 11.45 -1.31 0.78
CA GLY A 113 12.26 -2.05 -0.21
C GLY A 113 11.64 -3.39 -0.66
N ALA A 114 10.87 -4.06 0.20
CA ALA A 114 10.19 -5.31 -0.16
C ALA A 114 9.08 -5.07 -1.20
N PHE A 115 8.35 -3.95 -1.08
CA PHE A 115 7.34 -3.55 -2.06
C PHE A 115 7.97 -3.13 -3.39
N LEU A 116 9.09 -2.41 -3.35
CA LEU A 116 9.85 -2.07 -4.55
C LEU A 116 10.34 -3.32 -5.29
N LEU A 117 10.84 -4.33 -4.55
CA LEU A 117 11.25 -5.61 -5.12
C LEU A 117 10.07 -6.32 -5.82
N ALA A 118 8.93 -6.42 -5.15
CA ALA A 118 7.74 -7.08 -5.71
C ALA A 118 7.28 -6.43 -7.02
N ILE A 119 7.16 -5.09 -7.05
CA ILE A 119 6.75 -4.34 -8.24
C ILE A 119 7.78 -4.50 -9.37
N SER A 120 9.06 -4.42 -9.03
CA SER A 120 10.15 -4.54 -10.01
C SER A 120 10.20 -5.95 -10.64
N ALA A 121 10.00 -6.98 -9.81
CA ALA A 121 9.94 -8.36 -10.27
C ALA A 121 8.77 -8.57 -11.25
N LEU A 122 7.57 -8.09 -10.91
CA LEU A 122 6.40 -8.17 -11.79
C LEU A 122 6.60 -7.42 -13.11
N ARG A 123 7.22 -6.23 -13.06
CA ARG A 123 7.56 -5.44 -14.26
C ARG A 123 8.57 -6.17 -15.16
N ALA A 124 9.40 -7.03 -14.60
CA ALA A 124 10.40 -7.80 -15.33
C ALA A 124 9.83 -9.06 -16.02
N VAL A 125 8.67 -9.57 -15.58
CA VAL A 125 8.08 -10.83 -16.07
C VAL A 125 8.04 -10.92 -17.60
N PRO A 126 7.46 -9.95 -18.36
CA PRO A 126 7.38 -10.07 -19.82
C PRO A 126 8.76 -10.23 -20.48
N LYS A 127 9.75 -9.44 -20.03
CA LYS A 127 11.11 -9.47 -20.56
C LYS A 127 11.84 -10.77 -20.26
N ILE A 128 11.62 -11.34 -19.08
CA ILE A 128 12.23 -12.60 -18.66
C ILE A 128 11.59 -13.77 -19.40
N THR A 129 10.26 -13.77 -19.56
CA THR A 129 9.52 -14.81 -20.28
C THR A 129 9.97 -14.93 -21.75
N GLU A 130 10.29 -13.81 -22.41
CA GLU A 130 10.83 -13.81 -23.79
C GLU A 130 12.23 -14.45 -23.94
N ARG A 131 12.93 -14.74 -22.83
CA ARG A 131 14.30 -15.29 -22.83
C ARG A 131 14.36 -16.78 -22.49
N PHE A 132 13.24 -17.39 -22.10
CA PHE A 132 13.10 -18.84 -21.98
C PHE A 132 12.82 -19.46 -23.35
#